data_AF-X1MAJ2-F1
#
_entry.id   AF-X1MAJ2-F1
#
_cell.length_a   1.000
_cell.length_b   1.000
_cell.length_c   1.000
_cell.angle_alpha   90.00
_cell.angle_beta   90.00
_cell.angle_gamma   90.00
#
_symmetry.space_group_name_H-M   'P 1'
#
loop_
_entity.id
_entity.type
_entity.pdbx_description
1 polymer ?
#
loop_
_entity_poly.entity_id
_entity_poly.type
_entity_poly.pdbx_seq_one_letter_code
_entity_poly.pdbx_strand_id
1 'polypeptide(L)'
;MSHKDFFGNYHESIADVVTLAAGNDVDNTHFKGLIITGGQLGTLLATYKECLLLNMTGFRGMAENCAIYGTLALATGGAADFSDFDACSSVHGAIIITLGAPTRFSLKQFHGKATLTGQTGGVAKVRGLDGKLVIASMTGGTLDIYSDAGEIEIQVTCTVGTINIYGNARVTNNTGG
;
A
#
# COMPACT_ATOMS: atom_id res chain seq x y z
N MET A 1 -5.87 19.65 18.22
CA MET A 1 -5.09 18.76 17.36
C MET A 1 -4.14 19.62 16.55
N SER A 2 -2.83 19.39 16.62
CA SER A 2 -1.87 20.13 15.80
C SER A 2 -1.66 19.40 14.48
N HIS A 3 -2.21 19.93 13.41
CA HIS A 3 -1.81 19.60 12.05
C HIS A 3 -0.38 20.13 11.85
N LYS A 4 0.54 19.27 11.40
CA LYS A 4 1.88 19.67 10.97
C LYS A 4 2.05 19.43 9.48
N ASP A 5 2.75 20.33 8.82
CA ASP A 5 3.18 20.15 7.44
C ASP A 5 4.70 20.05 7.40
N PHE A 6 5.23 19.01 6.74
CA PHE A 6 6.66 18.78 6.55
C PHE A 6 6.96 18.79 5.05
N PHE A 7 7.91 19.65 4.65
CA PHE A 7 8.31 19.84 3.26
C PHE A 7 9.79 19.53 3.08
N GLY A 8 10.09 18.67 2.12
CA GLY A 8 11.43 18.40 1.60
C GLY A 8 11.58 18.91 0.17
N ASN A 9 12.81 18.84 -0.35
CA ASN A 9 13.16 19.32 -1.70
C ASN A 9 13.42 18.17 -2.67
N TYR A 10 12.81 17.01 -2.46
CA TYR A 10 13.16 15.76 -3.13
C TYR A 10 14.59 15.33 -2.79
N HIS A 11 14.83 14.03 -2.61
CA HIS A 11 16.08 13.57 -2.02
C HIS A 11 16.98 12.93 -3.07
N GLU A 12 18.24 13.38 -3.09
CA GLU A 12 19.31 12.79 -3.91
C GLU A 12 19.95 11.57 -3.21
N SER A 13 19.79 11.47 -1.88
CA SER A 13 20.36 10.42 -1.04
C SER A 13 19.31 9.74 -0.19
N ILE A 14 19.36 8.41 -0.11
CA ILE A 14 18.46 7.61 0.76
C ILE A 14 18.75 7.79 2.26
N ALA A 15 19.81 8.50 2.64
CA ALA A 15 20.15 8.77 4.03
C ALA A 15 19.38 9.96 4.64
N ASP A 16 18.75 10.80 3.81
CA ASP A 16 18.03 11.99 4.23
C ASP A 16 16.60 11.64 4.70
N VAL A 17 16.53 10.82 5.74
CA VAL A 17 15.29 10.17 6.17
C VAL A 17 14.63 10.90 7.33
N VAL A 18 13.33 11.13 7.21
CA VAL A 18 12.46 11.48 8.33
C VAL A 18 11.90 10.19 8.92
N THR A 19 12.32 9.88 10.15
CA THR A 19 11.85 8.70 10.88
C THR A 19 10.63 9.04 11.73
N LEU A 20 9.53 8.34 11.49
CA LEU A 20 8.38 8.32 12.39
C LEU A 20 8.74 7.46 13.60
N ALA A 21 9.33 8.10 14.60
CA ALA A 21 9.77 7.44 15.82
C ALA A 21 8.57 7.04 16.70
N ALA A 22 8.71 5.92 17.41
CA ALA A 22 7.69 5.41 18.31
C ALA A 22 7.23 6.48 19.32
N GLY A 23 5.93 6.52 19.60
CA GLY A 23 5.28 7.49 20.48
C GLY A 23 4.86 8.80 19.81
N ASN A 24 5.22 9.04 18.55
CA ASN A 24 4.78 10.24 17.83
C ASN A 24 3.54 9.95 16.97
N ASP A 25 2.43 10.56 17.35
CA ASP A 25 1.21 10.61 16.56
C ASP A 25 1.38 11.60 15.39
N VAL A 26 1.06 11.15 14.18
CA VAL A 26 1.10 11.95 12.95
C VAL A 26 -0.30 12.19 12.36
N ASP A 27 -1.33 12.03 13.17
CA ASP A 27 -2.71 12.31 12.81
C ASP A 27 -2.86 13.70 12.19
N ASN A 28 -3.51 13.75 11.02
CA ASN A 28 -3.74 14.97 10.24
C ASN A 28 -2.44 15.71 9.86
N THR A 29 -1.34 14.98 9.66
CA THR A 29 -0.06 15.55 9.19
C THR A 29 0.06 15.39 7.68
N HIS A 30 0.71 16.36 7.03
CA HIS A 30 1.11 16.27 5.63
C HIS A 30 2.63 16.19 5.48
N PHE A 31 3.08 15.27 4.65
CA PHE A 31 4.47 15.12 4.26
C PHE A 31 4.58 15.31 2.75
N LYS A 32 5.53 16.12 2.29
CA LYS A 32 5.76 16.36 0.87
C LYS A 32 7.24 16.32 0.51
N GLY A 33 7.61 15.58 -0.51
CA GLY A 33 8.98 15.61 -1.07
C GLY A 33 10.04 15.03 -0.13
N LEU A 34 9.63 14.10 0.76
CA LEU A 34 10.47 13.55 1.84
C LEU A 34 10.72 12.05 1.68
N ILE A 35 11.82 11.53 2.22
CA ILE A 35 11.96 10.09 2.51
C ILE A 35 11.41 9.84 3.91
N ILE A 36 10.35 9.04 4.02
CA ILE A 36 9.70 8.71 5.30
C ILE A 36 9.92 7.25 5.61
N THR A 37 10.30 6.94 6.86
CA THR A 37 10.42 5.56 7.37
C THR A 37 9.79 5.40 8.74
N GLY A 38 9.56 4.15 9.15
CA GLY A 38 9.13 3.80 10.51
C GLY A 38 7.66 3.44 10.62
N GLY A 39 7.11 3.60 11.83
CA GLY A 39 5.74 3.24 12.16
C GLY A 39 4.86 4.47 12.30
N GLN A 40 3.85 4.59 11.45
CA GLN A 40 2.79 5.55 11.66
C GLN A 40 1.97 5.11 12.88
N LEU A 41 1.84 6.03 13.83
CA LEU A 41 0.96 5.92 14.98
C LEU A 41 -0.16 6.96 14.86
N GLY A 42 -1.19 6.81 15.70
CA GLY A 42 -2.38 7.65 15.66
C GLY A 42 -3.62 6.89 15.23
N THR A 43 -4.76 7.58 15.24
CA THR A 43 -6.05 6.98 14.86
C THR A 43 -6.67 7.59 13.61
N LEU A 44 -6.12 8.69 13.12
CA LEU A 44 -6.58 9.46 11.97
C LEU A 44 -5.62 9.29 10.79
N LEU A 45 -5.92 10.01 9.71
CA LEU A 45 -5.23 9.87 8.43
C LEU A 45 -4.02 10.82 8.37
N ALA A 46 -2.94 10.38 7.72
CA ALA A 46 -1.86 11.24 7.26
C ALA A 46 -1.83 11.31 5.72
N THR A 47 -1.31 12.40 5.16
CA THR A 47 -1.14 12.54 3.70
C THR A 47 0.33 12.60 3.34
N TYR A 48 0.71 11.81 2.35
CA TYR A 48 2.06 11.74 1.79
C TYR A 48 1.99 12.11 0.32
N LYS A 49 2.75 13.11 -0.13
CA LYS A 49 2.79 13.51 -1.54
C LYS A 49 4.22 13.55 -2.03
N GLU A 50 4.48 12.91 -3.17
CA GLU A 50 5.80 12.96 -3.80
C GLU A 50 6.93 12.50 -2.85
N CYS A 51 6.61 11.57 -1.95
CA CYS A 51 7.53 11.03 -0.96
C CYS A 51 8.12 9.69 -1.41
N LEU A 52 9.27 9.32 -0.83
CA LEU A 52 9.72 7.93 -0.80
C LEU A 52 9.25 7.29 0.52
N LEU A 53 8.34 6.34 0.46
CA LEU A 53 7.89 5.55 1.61
C LEU A 53 8.80 4.33 1.77
N LEU A 54 9.67 4.37 2.78
CA LEU A 54 10.72 3.38 3.04
C LEU A 54 10.37 2.51 4.24
N ASN A 55 10.11 1.22 4.05
CA ASN A 55 9.85 0.26 5.15
C ASN A 55 8.80 0.76 6.15
N MET A 56 7.66 1.22 5.64
CA MET A 56 6.59 1.82 6.44
C MET A 56 5.73 0.76 7.11
N THR A 57 5.33 1.02 8.35
CA THR A 57 4.38 0.18 9.09
C THR A 57 3.26 1.03 9.70
N GLY A 58 2.09 0.42 9.96
CA GLY A 58 0.95 1.15 10.50
C GLY A 58 0.39 2.21 9.55
N PHE A 59 0.64 2.10 8.23
CA PHE A 59 0.23 3.11 7.27
C PHE A 59 -1.29 3.30 7.30
N ARG A 60 -1.72 4.56 7.41
CA ARG A 60 -3.12 4.96 7.35
C ARG A 60 -3.24 6.35 6.72
N GLY A 61 -3.97 6.43 5.63
CA GLY A 61 -4.24 7.68 4.92
C GLY A 61 -3.98 7.59 3.44
N MET A 62 -3.42 8.66 2.87
CA MET A 62 -3.29 8.84 1.43
C MET A 62 -1.83 9.01 1.02
N ALA A 63 -1.42 8.30 -0.02
CA ALA A 63 -0.15 8.49 -0.69
C ALA A 63 -0.38 8.85 -2.17
N GLU A 64 0.17 9.96 -2.64
CA GLU A 64 -0.01 10.46 -4.00
C GLU A 64 1.35 10.71 -4.65
N ASN A 65 1.58 10.18 -5.85
CA ASN A 65 2.85 10.31 -6.57
C ASN A 65 4.07 9.85 -5.75
N CYS A 66 3.88 8.93 -4.81
CA CYS A 66 4.95 8.43 -3.95
C CYS A 66 5.68 7.24 -4.59
N ALA A 67 6.99 7.17 -4.37
CA ALA A 67 7.77 5.96 -4.57
C ALA A 67 7.69 5.10 -3.29
N ILE A 68 7.61 3.78 -3.45
CA ILE A 68 7.59 2.83 -2.34
C ILE A 68 8.83 1.93 -2.44
N TYR A 69 9.58 1.85 -1.35
CA TYR A 69 10.78 1.04 -1.23
C TYR A 69 10.67 0.10 -0.02
N GLY A 70 10.83 -1.20 -0.26
CA GLY A 70 10.78 -2.21 0.78
C GLY A 70 9.36 -2.60 1.18
N THR A 71 9.14 -2.80 2.48
CA THR A 71 7.86 -3.27 3.02
C THR A 71 6.91 -2.12 3.33
N LEU A 72 5.61 -2.39 3.18
CA LEU A 72 4.54 -1.49 3.55
C LEU A 72 3.47 -2.28 4.32
N ALA A 73 3.34 -2.06 5.61
CA ALA A 73 2.28 -2.66 6.42
C ALA A 73 1.19 -1.64 6.72
N LEU A 74 -0.06 -1.96 6.42
CA LEU A 74 -1.21 -1.11 6.73
C LEU A 74 -1.55 -1.18 8.22
N ALA A 75 -2.16 -0.13 8.75
CA ALA A 75 -2.79 -0.18 10.06
C ALA A 75 -3.98 -1.17 10.05
N THR A 76 -4.20 -1.85 11.17
CA THR A 76 -5.31 -2.80 11.35
C THR A 76 -6.12 -2.47 12.60
N GLY A 77 -7.44 -2.71 12.55
CA GLY A 77 -8.33 -2.67 13.72
C GLY A 77 -8.96 -1.32 14.04
N GLY A 78 -8.87 -0.31 13.18
CA GLY A 78 -9.51 1.00 13.34
C GLY A 78 -10.78 1.17 12.47
N ALA A 79 -11.80 1.85 13.00
CA ALA A 79 -13.04 2.15 12.26
C ALA A 79 -12.86 3.06 11.02
N ALA A 80 -11.65 3.59 10.81
CA ALA A 80 -11.27 4.45 9.70
C ALA A 80 -9.94 3.98 9.05
N ASP A 81 -9.70 2.67 8.97
CA ASP A 81 -8.54 2.10 8.25
C ASP A 81 -8.71 2.29 6.74
N PHE A 82 -8.45 3.51 6.29
CA PHE A 82 -8.36 3.92 4.90
C PHE A 82 -6.89 4.00 4.50
N SER A 83 -6.52 3.25 3.47
CA SER A 83 -5.22 3.35 2.83
C SER A 83 -5.44 3.50 1.32
N ASP A 84 -5.15 4.68 0.79
CA ASP A 84 -5.32 5.00 -0.63
C ASP A 84 -3.98 5.42 -1.23
N PHE A 85 -3.59 4.76 -2.30
CA PHE A 85 -2.37 5.03 -3.06
C PHE A 85 -2.79 5.45 -4.46
N ASP A 86 -2.24 6.56 -4.94
CA ASP A 86 -2.58 7.15 -6.23
C ASP A 86 -1.31 7.51 -6.99
N ALA A 87 -1.17 7.00 -8.21
CA ALA A 87 0.00 7.20 -9.06
C ALA A 87 1.34 6.87 -8.35
N CYS A 88 1.33 5.89 -7.44
CA CYS A 88 2.52 5.43 -6.74
C CYS A 88 3.32 4.42 -7.57
N SER A 89 4.61 4.25 -7.27
CA SER A 89 5.47 3.28 -7.96
C SER A 89 6.35 2.47 -7.04
N SER A 90 6.64 1.22 -7.39
CA SER A 90 7.73 0.45 -6.76
C SER A 90 9.09 0.83 -7.38
N VAL A 91 10.06 1.26 -6.58
CA VAL A 91 11.38 1.70 -7.10
C VAL A 91 12.50 0.66 -7.00
N HIS A 92 12.31 -0.43 -6.25
CA HIS A 92 13.35 -1.44 -6.06
C HIS A 92 12.78 -2.87 -5.93
N GLY A 93 12.21 -3.37 -7.02
CA GLY A 93 11.59 -4.69 -7.06
C GLY A 93 10.14 -4.70 -6.58
N ALA A 94 9.62 -5.88 -6.26
CA ALA A 94 8.25 -6.01 -5.79
C ALA A 94 8.11 -5.47 -4.37
N ILE A 95 7.19 -4.52 -4.17
CA ILE A 95 6.83 -4.07 -2.82
C ILE A 95 5.94 -5.09 -2.14
N ILE A 96 6.11 -5.32 -0.84
CA ILE A 96 5.23 -6.20 -0.07
C ILE A 96 4.26 -5.31 0.71
N ILE A 97 2.96 -5.46 0.42
CA ILE A 97 1.88 -4.75 1.10
C ILE A 97 1.12 -5.74 1.99
N THR A 98 1.22 -5.56 3.30
CA THR A 98 0.47 -6.36 4.29
C THR A 98 -0.86 -5.68 4.60
N LEU A 99 -1.97 -6.32 4.22
CA LEU A 99 -3.30 -5.72 4.24
C LEU A 99 -4.04 -5.86 5.58
N GLY A 100 -3.97 -7.02 6.23
CA GLY A 100 -4.79 -7.32 7.41
C GLY A 100 -6.28 -7.42 7.07
N ALA A 101 -7.15 -6.79 7.87
CA ALA A 101 -8.59 -6.65 7.59
C ALA A 101 -8.94 -5.17 7.29
N PRO A 102 -8.45 -4.59 6.19
CA PRO A 102 -8.57 -3.15 5.98
C PRO A 102 -10.04 -2.78 5.77
N THR A 103 -10.50 -1.69 6.42
CA THR A 103 -11.84 -1.15 6.10
C THR A 103 -11.90 -0.76 4.62
N ARG A 104 -10.83 -0.12 4.11
CA ARG A 104 -10.63 0.11 2.69
C ARG A 104 -9.15 0.22 2.35
N PHE A 105 -8.70 -0.61 1.42
CA PHE A 105 -7.44 -0.44 0.71
C PHE A 105 -7.70 -0.12 -0.76
N SER A 106 -6.91 0.78 -1.34
CA SER A 106 -7.01 1.15 -2.73
C SER A 106 -5.64 1.51 -3.30
N LEU A 107 -5.29 0.86 -4.41
CA LEU A 107 -4.06 1.08 -5.17
C LEU A 107 -4.46 1.51 -6.58
N LYS A 108 -4.28 2.78 -6.93
CA LYS A 108 -4.70 3.37 -8.21
C LYS A 108 -3.47 3.77 -9.01
N GLN A 109 -3.48 3.45 -10.31
CA GLN A 109 -2.43 3.82 -11.27
C GLN A 109 -1.05 3.45 -10.74
N PHE A 110 -0.94 2.25 -10.17
CA PHE A 110 0.32 1.81 -9.57
C PHE A 110 1.24 1.24 -10.62
N HIS A 111 2.47 1.74 -10.63
CA HIS A 111 3.50 1.32 -11.57
C HIS A 111 4.50 0.37 -10.92
N GLY A 112 4.79 -0.74 -11.60
CA GLY A 112 5.81 -1.70 -11.20
C GLY A 112 5.22 -2.96 -10.58
N LYS A 113 5.87 -3.50 -9.55
CA LYS A 113 5.51 -4.82 -9.00
C LYS A 113 5.03 -4.69 -7.56
N ALA A 114 3.91 -5.32 -7.25
CA ALA A 114 3.35 -5.36 -5.91
C ALA A 114 2.99 -6.79 -5.51
N THR A 115 3.21 -7.11 -4.24
CA THR A 115 2.80 -8.35 -3.60
C THR A 115 1.84 -8.00 -2.46
N LEU A 116 0.57 -8.36 -2.60
CA LEU A 116 -0.42 -8.24 -1.54
C LEU A 116 -0.40 -9.48 -0.67
N THR A 117 -0.36 -9.32 0.65
CA THR A 117 -0.34 -10.45 1.58
C THR A 117 -1.15 -10.15 2.84
N GLY A 118 -1.59 -11.21 3.51
CA GLY A 118 -2.21 -11.14 4.83
C GLY A 118 -3.59 -10.49 4.81
N GLN A 119 -4.33 -10.55 3.71
CA GLN A 119 -5.72 -10.08 3.72
C GLN A 119 -6.60 -11.10 4.44
N THR A 120 -7.15 -10.72 5.60
CA THR A 120 -7.98 -11.57 6.47
C THR A 120 -9.44 -11.13 6.48
N GLY A 121 -9.78 -10.03 5.80
CA GLY A 121 -11.12 -9.45 5.77
C GLY A 121 -11.18 -8.17 4.93
N GLY A 122 -12.28 -7.43 5.06
CA GLY A 122 -12.40 -6.10 4.47
C GLY A 122 -12.43 -6.05 2.94
N VAL A 123 -12.19 -4.86 2.38
CA VAL A 123 -12.22 -4.61 0.93
C VAL A 123 -10.92 -3.96 0.46
N ALA A 124 -10.28 -4.61 -0.51
CA ALA A 124 -9.09 -4.15 -1.20
C ALA A 124 -9.42 -3.89 -2.68
N LYS A 125 -8.88 -2.81 -3.25
CA LYS A 125 -9.08 -2.46 -4.66
C LYS A 125 -7.74 -2.15 -5.32
N VAL A 126 -7.50 -2.73 -6.49
CA VAL A 126 -6.37 -2.38 -7.37
C VAL A 126 -6.93 -1.88 -8.69
N ARG A 127 -6.55 -0.69 -9.14
CA ARG A 127 -7.13 0.00 -10.30
C ARG A 127 -6.03 0.56 -11.18
N GLY A 128 -6.08 0.25 -12.48
CA GLY A 128 -5.06 0.71 -13.43
C GLY A 128 -3.71 0.08 -13.11
N LEU A 129 -3.69 -1.24 -12.89
CA LEU A 129 -2.46 -1.99 -12.69
C LEU A 129 -1.66 -2.02 -14.00
N ASP A 130 -0.47 -1.42 -13.97
CA ASP A 130 0.52 -1.49 -15.04
C ASP A 130 1.79 -2.17 -14.50
N GLY A 131 1.82 -3.51 -14.62
CA GLY A 131 2.89 -4.36 -14.12
C GLY A 131 2.42 -5.71 -13.59
N LYS A 132 3.13 -6.24 -12.59
CA LYS A 132 2.86 -7.55 -11.98
C LYS A 132 2.29 -7.39 -10.57
N LEU A 133 1.15 -8.02 -10.33
CA LEU A 133 0.52 -8.15 -9.02
C LEU A 133 0.60 -9.61 -8.56
N VAL A 134 1.20 -9.85 -7.40
CA VAL A 134 1.19 -11.14 -6.74
C VAL A 134 0.23 -11.07 -5.56
N ILE A 135 -0.72 -11.99 -5.49
CA ILE A 135 -1.61 -12.19 -4.35
C ILE A 135 -1.02 -13.36 -3.56
N ALA A 136 -0.20 -13.01 -2.56
CA ALA A 136 0.64 -13.97 -1.84
C ALA A 136 -0.07 -14.64 -0.67
N SER A 137 -1.10 -14.05 -0.07
CA SER A 137 -1.99 -14.76 0.85
C SER A 137 -3.28 -13.99 1.07
N MET A 138 -4.39 -14.73 1.14
CA MET A 138 -5.72 -14.21 1.40
C MET A 138 -6.53 -15.29 2.13
N THR A 139 -7.01 -14.95 3.32
CA THR A 139 -7.82 -15.82 4.18
C THR A 139 -9.17 -15.19 4.54
N GLY A 140 -9.58 -14.14 3.83
CA GLY A 140 -10.88 -13.50 3.95
C GLY A 140 -10.97 -12.20 3.14
N GLY A 141 -12.18 -11.63 3.10
CA GLY A 141 -12.44 -10.33 2.44
C GLY A 141 -12.66 -10.41 0.94
N THR A 142 -12.65 -9.24 0.30
CA THR A 142 -12.80 -9.06 -1.15
C THR A 142 -11.64 -8.27 -1.72
N LEU A 143 -11.12 -8.69 -2.86
CA LEU A 143 -10.10 -8.01 -3.65
C LEU A 143 -10.63 -7.78 -5.06
N ASP A 144 -10.87 -6.52 -5.42
CA ASP A 144 -11.31 -6.13 -6.77
C ASP A 144 -10.12 -5.58 -7.56
N ILE A 145 -9.84 -6.16 -8.73
CA ILE A 145 -8.72 -5.78 -9.60
C ILE A 145 -9.26 -5.31 -10.94
N TYR A 146 -9.03 -4.04 -11.27
CA TYR A 146 -9.36 -3.44 -12.56
C TYR A 146 -8.06 -3.31 -13.36
N SER A 147 -7.84 -4.27 -14.26
CA SER A 147 -6.59 -4.45 -15.01
C SER A 147 -6.75 -3.99 -16.46
N ASP A 148 -5.77 -3.24 -16.95
CA ASP A 148 -5.70 -2.80 -18.35
C ASP A 148 -4.79 -3.70 -19.21
N ALA A 149 -3.75 -4.31 -18.61
CA ALA A 149 -2.87 -5.33 -19.22
C ALA A 149 -1.98 -6.09 -18.21
N GLY A 150 -2.38 -6.17 -16.94
CA GLY A 150 -1.52 -6.67 -15.86
C GLY A 150 -1.24 -8.18 -15.89
N GLU A 151 -0.10 -8.57 -15.30
CA GLU A 151 0.19 -9.95 -14.93
C GLU A 151 -0.24 -10.16 -13.48
N ILE A 152 -1.18 -11.09 -13.25
CA ILE A 152 -1.71 -11.39 -11.92
C ILE A 152 -1.32 -12.83 -11.57
N GLU A 153 -0.68 -13.01 -10.42
CA GLU A 153 -0.32 -14.32 -9.89
C GLU A 153 -1.02 -14.56 -8.55
N ILE A 154 -1.74 -15.67 -8.43
CA ILE A 154 -2.49 -16.05 -7.23
C ILE A 154 -1.80 -17.25 -6.60
N GLN A 155 -1.32 -17.10 -5.35
CA GLN A 155 -0.59 -18.16 -4.66
C GLN A 155 -1.50 -19.14 -3.92
N VAL A 156 -1.00 -20.36 -3.68
CA VAL A 156 -1.70 -21.46 -2.97
C VAL A 156 -2.18 -21.12 -1.55
N THR A 157 -1.56 -20.12 -0.96
CA THR A 157 -1.88 -19.55 0.34
C THR A 157 -3.11 -18.63 0.32
N CYS A 158 -3.77 -18.45 -0.84
CA CYS A 158 -5.08 -17.82 -0.96
C CYS A 158 -6.17 -18.88 -0.77
N THR A 159 -6.61 -19.07 0.47
CA THR A 159 -7.49 -20.19 0.84
C THR A 159 -8.94 -19.79 1.11
N VAL A 160 -9.21 -18.50 1.37
CA VAL A 160 -10.56 -17.97 1.64
C VAL A 160 -10.65 -16.53 1.12
N GLY A 161 -11.85 -16.11 0.70
CA GLY A 161 -12.14 -14.76 0.22
C GLY A 161 -12.64 -14.76 -1.22
N THR A 162 -12.75 -13.57 -1.80
CA THR A 162 -13.17 -13.39 -3.20
C THR A 162 -12.21 -12.47 -3.93
N ILE A 163 -11.70 -12.92 -5.07
CA ILE A 163 -10.86 -12.13 -5.97
C ILE A 163 -11.64 -11.90 -7.26
N ASN A 164 -12.00 -10.66 -7.53
CA ASN A 164 -12.68 -10.26 -8.76
C ASN A 164 -11.69 -9.58 -9.69
N ILE A 165 -11.58 -10.07 -10.93
CA ILE A 165 -10.69 -9.49 -11.95
C ILE A 165 -11.56 -8.95 -13.08
N TYR A 166 -11.41 -7.66 -13.36
CA TYR A 166 -12.10 -6.92 -14.39
C TYR A 166 -11.10 -6.43 -15.44
N GLY A 167 -11.50 -6.45 -16.71
CA GLY A 167 -10.64 -6.06 -17.82
C GLY A 167 -9.74 -7.18 -18.32
N ASN A 168 -8.67 -6.82 -19.04
CA ASN A 168 -7.75 -7.78 -19.62
C ASN A 168 -6.57 -8.03 -18.67
N ALA A 169 -6.30 -9.29 -18.38
CA ALA A 169 -5.17 -9.70 -17.55
C ALA A 169 -4.65 -11.07 -17.97
N ARG A 170 -3.34 -11.30 -17.79
CA ARG A 170 -2.80 -12.65 -17.75
C ARG A 170 -2.84 -13.14 -16.32
N VAL A 171 -3.59 -14.21 -16.06
CA VAL A 171 -3.73 -14.79 -14.73
C VAL A 171 -2.99 -16.12 -14.65
N THR A 172 -2.06 -16.22 -13.70
CA THR A 172 -1.43 -17.48 -13.30
C THR A 172 -1.99 -17.89 -11.95
N ASN A 173 -2.72 -19.01 -11.92
CA ASN A 173 -3.30 -19.54 -10.70
C ASN A 173 -2.48 -20.72 -10.17
N ASN A 174 -1.86 -20.54 -9.00
CA ASN A 174 -1.10 -21.58 -8.31
C ASN A 174 -1.91 -22.21 -7.16
N THR A 175 -3.23 -22.03 -7.06
CA THR A 175 -4.04 -22.51 -5.92
C THR A 175 -4.23 -24.01 -5.83
N GLY A 176 -3.66 -24.80 -6.75
CA GLY A 176 -3.70 -26.25 -6.70
C GLY A 176 -5.11 -26.85 -6.90
N GLY A 177 -6.07 -26.05 -7.36
CA GLY A 177 -7.46 -26.43 -7.63
C GLY A 177 -7.99 -25.76 -8.88
#